data_AF-A0A151R9Z8-F1
#
_entry.id   AF-A0A151R9Z8-F1
#
_cell.length_a   1.000
_cell.length_b   1.000
_cell.length_c   1.000
_cell.angle_alpha   90.00
_cell.angle_beta   90.00
_cell.angle_gamma   90.00
#
_symmetry.space_group_name_H-M   'P 1'
#
loop_
_entity.id
_entity.type
_entity.pdbx_description
1 polymer ?
#
loop_
_entity_poly.entity_id
_entity_poly.type
_entity_poly.pdbx_seq_one_letter_code
_entity_poly.pdbx_strand_id
1 'polypeptide(L)'
;MEGYREIGRIFHLLATRHSDGRLLIVQEGGYHISYSAYCLHATLEGVLNLPKPLLPDPIAYYPEDETFPVKVIEAIKSYQKDKVPLWRNS
;
A
#
# COMPACT_ATOMS: atom_id res chain seq x y z
N MET A 1 6.42 7.02 -0.40
CA MET A 1 5.07 7.32 0.14
C MET A 1 3.92 6.91 -0.79
N GLU A 2 4.03 7.01 -2.12
CA GLU A 2 2.86 6.76 -3.02
C GLU A 2 2.24 5.37 -2.87
N GLY A 3 3.06 4.31 -2.73
CA GLY A 3 2.52 2.95 -2.52
C GLY A 3 1.62 2.83 -1.29
N TYR A 4 1.98 3.48 -0.17
CA TYR A 4 1.15 3.51 1.04
C TYR A 4 -0.16 4.29 0.82
N ARG A 5 -0.08 5.39 0.07
CA ARG A 5 -1.26 6.17 -0.31
C ARG A 5 -2.23 5.36 -1.16
N GLU A 6 -1.72 4.60 -2.13
CA GLU A 6 -2.54 3.75 -2.97
C GLU A 6 -3.20 2.61 -2.19
N ILE A 7 -2.48 1.99 -1.25
CA ILE A 7 -3.07 1.03 -0.31
C ILE A 7 -4.24 1.66 0.45
N GLY A 8 -4.07 2.90 0.94
CA GLY A 8 -5.14 3.64 1.60
C GLY A 8 -6.36 3.86 0.70
N ARG A 9 -6.16 4.21 -0.58
CA ARG A 9 -7.27 4.37 -1.55
C ARG A 9 -8.00 3.07 -1.82
N ILE A 10 -7.28 1.94 -1.88
CA ILE A 10 -7.88 0.61 -2.00
C ILE A 10 -8.76 0.33 -0.77
N PHE A 11 -8.30 0.64 0.44
CA PHE A 11 -9.10 0.49 1.66
C PHE A 11 -10.35 1.38 1.64
N HIS A 12 -10.23 2.63 1.22
CA HIS A 12 -11.36 3.53 1.04
C HIS A 12 -12.43 2.93 0.12
N LEU A 13 -12.00 2.44 -1.05
CA LEU A 13 -12.90 1.84 -2.04
C LEU A 13 -13.61 0.61 -1.47
N LEU A 14 -12.88 -0.29 -0.82
CA LEU A 14 -13.43 -1.52 -0.25
C LEU A 14 -14.39 -1.23 0.90
N ALA A 15 -14.03 -0.31 1.81
CA ALA A 15 -14.89 0.06 2.94
C ALA A 15 -16.18 0.75 2.46
N THR A 16 -16.06 1.68 1.51
CA THR A 16 -17.23 2.35 0.92
C THR A 16 -18.18 1.35 0.25
N ARG A 17 -17.62 0.34 -0.45
CA ARG A 17 -18.41 -0.66 -1.18
C ARG A 17 -19.04 -1.72 -0.28
N HIS A 18 -18.36 -2.13 0.79
CA HIS A 18 -18.71 -3.36 1.51
C HIS A 18 -19.02 -3.17 3.00
N SER A 19 -18.80 -1.98 3.57
CA SER A 19 -19.00 -1.74 5.00
C SER A 19 -19.60 -0.36 5.32
N ASP A 20 -20.29 0.28 4.38
CA ASP A 20 -20.82 1.65 4.50
C ASP A 20 -19.77 2.66 4.98
N GLY A 21 -18.52 2.50 4.52
CA GLY A 21 -17.40 3.34 4.92
C GLY A 21 -16.82 3.05 6.32
N ARG A 22 -17.31 2.03 7.03
CA ARG A 22 -16.75 1.64 8.33
C ARG A 22 -15.40 0.94 8.12
N LEU A 23 -14.34 1.52 8.67
CA LEU A 23 -12.98 1.01 8.61
C LEU A 23 -12.31 1.15 9.97
N LEU A 24 -11.70 0.08 10.47
CA LEU A 24 -10.83 0.09 11.64
C LEU A 24 -9.42 -0.28 11.19
N ILE A 25 -8.44 0.56 11.53
CA ILE A 25 -7.02 0.32 11.26
C ILE A 25 -6.32 0.18 12.60
N VAL A 26 -5.55 -0.91 12.76
CA VAL A 26 -4.72 -1.17 13.94
C VAL A 26 -3.27 -1.07 13.52
N GLN A 27 -2.49 -0.26 14.24
CA GLN A 27 -1.07 -0.11 13.99
C GLN A 27 -0.32 -1.34 14.51
N GLU A 28 0.44 -1.98 13.62
CA GLU A 28 1.31 -3.11 13.94
C GLU A 28 2.76 -2.61 14.09
N GLY A 29 3.69 -3.11 13.27
CA GLY A 29 5.09 -2.69 13.27
C GLY A 29 5.36 -1.32 12.61
N GLY A 30 6.62 -0.92 12.61
CA GLY A 30 7.05 0.37 12.08
C GLY A 30 8.39 0.77 12.69
N TYR A 31 9.47 0.24 12.14
CA TYR A 31 10.80 0.29 12.78
C TYR A 31 11.71 1.39 12.22
N HIS A 32 11.33 1.99 11.09
CA HIS A 32 12.09 3.09 10.52
C HIS A 32 11.65 4.41 11.17
N ILE A 33 12.30 4.76 12.28
CA ILE A 33 11.93 5.87 13.18
C ILE A 33 11.57 7.16 12.42
N SER A 34 12.35 7.52 11.40
CA SER A 34 12.14 8.76 10.63
C SER A 34 11.14 8.65 9.47
N TYR A 35 10.76 7.44 9.04
CA TYR A 35 9.95 7.26 7.82
C TYR A 35 8.60 6.58 8.07
N SER A 36 8.45 5.79 9.12
CA SER A 36 7.19 5.12 9.45
C SER A 36 6.03 6.12 9.67
N ALA A 37 6.31 7.31 10.21
CA ALA A 37 5.31 8.38 10.33
C ALA A 37 4.80 8.85 8.95
N TYR A 38 5.69 8.99 7.97
CA TYR A 38 5.32 9.36 6.60
C TYR A 38 4.53 8.25 5.91
N CYS A 39 4.88 6.97 6.14
CA CYS A 39 4.13 5.84 5.61
C CYS A 39 2.69 5.84 6.14
N LEU A 40 2.51 5.96 7.46
CA LEU A 40 1.18 6.03 8.07
C LEU A 40 0.40 7.25 7.57
N HIS A 41 1.04 8.42 7.51
CA HIS A 41 0.42 9.65 6.99
C HIS A 41 -0.12 9.44 5.58
N ALA A 42 0.70 8.92 4.67
CA ALA A 42 0.30 8.65 3.28
C ALA A 42 -0.86 7.64 3.21
N THR A 43 -0.84 6.57 4.01
CA THR A 43 -1.95 5.63 4.11
C THR A 43 -3.25 6.33 4.50
N LEU A 44 -3.22 7.21 5.51
CA LEU A 44 -4.40 7.94 5.97
C LEU A 44 -4.89 8.97 4.94
N GLU A 45 -4.01 9.66 4.21
CA GLU A 45 -4.40 10.49 3.07
C GLU A 45 -5.19 9.69 2.02
N GLY A 46 -4.75 8.46 1.75
CA GLY A 46 -5.43 7.54 0.84
C GLY A 46 -6.79 7.07 1.36
N VAL A 47 -6.87 6.72 2.65
CA VAL A 47 -8.13 6.30 3.32
C VAL A 47 -9.16 7.42 3.31
N LEU A 48 -8.73 8.65 3.56
CA LEU A 48 -9.57 9.86 3.46
C LEU A 48 -9.87 10.27 2.01
N ASN A 49 -9.25 9.58 1.04
CA ASN A 49 -9.37 9.82 -0.40
C ASN A 49 -9.14 11.28 -0.78
N LEU A 50 -8.09 11.89 -0.20
CA LEU A 50 -7.76 13.28 -0.47
C LEU A 50 -7.34 13.48 -1.93
N PRO A 51 -7.73 14.61 -2.57
CA PRO A 51 -7.47 14.82 -3.99
C PRO A 51 -5.99 15.03 -4.32
N LYS A 52 -5.18 15.42 -3.33
CA LYS A 52 -3.74 15.68 -3.47
C LYS A 52 -3.00 15.32 -2.16
N PRO A 53 -1.71 14.95 -2.23
CA PRO A 53 -0.86 14.83 -1.05
C PRO A 53 -0.76 16.17 -0.30
N LEU A 54 -0.80 16.11 1.02
CA LEU A 54 -0.54 17.23 1.92
C LEU A 54 0.96 17.41 2.20
N LEU A 55 1.71 16.30 2.22
CA LEU A 55 3.15 16.30 2.44
C LEU A 55 3.91 15.70 1.24
N PRO A 56 5.03 16.32 0.83
CA PRO A 56 5.95 15.69 -0.12
C PRO A 56 6.68 14.52 0.54
N ASP A 57 7.18 13.60 -0.28
CA ASP A 57 8.05 12.51 0.19
C ASP A 57 9.49 13.02 0.37
N PRO A 58 10.02 13.10 1.60
CA PRO A 58 11.36 13.65 1.83
C PRO A 58 12.48 12.71 1.40
N ILE A 59 12.19 11.41 1.23
CA ILE A 59 13.17 10.43 0.78
C ILE A 59 12.99 10.20 -0.73
N ALA A 60 11.74 10.06 -1.20
CA ALA A 60 11.27 9.90 -2.59
C ALA A 60 11.90 8.75 -3.41
N TYR A 61 13.21 8.61 -3.36
CA TYR A 61 14.01 7.61 -4.04
C TYR A 61 15.21 7.23 -3.16
N TYR A 62 15.37 5.93 -2.92
CA TYR A 62 16.57 5.38 -2.31
C TYR A 62 17.31 4.59 -3.40
N PRO A 63 18.59 4.90 -3.70
CA PRO A 63 19.30 4.26 -4.80
C PRO A 63 19.63 2.80 -4.45
N GLU A 64 18.79 1.88 -4.90
CA GLU A 64 18.98 0.44 -4.76
C GLU A 64 19.09 -0.26 -6.11
N ASP A 65 19.73 -1.42 -6.12
CA ASP A 65 19.67 -2.32 -7.27
C ASP A 65 18.27 -2.96 -7.34
N GLU A 66 17.45 -2.47 -8.27
CA GLU A 66 16.08 -2.95 -8.46
C GLU A 66 16.00 -4.30 -9.18
N THR A 67 17.09 -4.82 -9.76
CA THR A 67 17.04 -6.05 -10.57
C THR A 67 16.57 -7.27 -9.77
N PHE A 68 17.05 -7.41 -8.53
CA PHE A 68 16.63 -8.49 -7.65
C PHE A 68 15.17 -8.34 -7.17
N PRO A 69 14.74 -7.18 -6.61
CA PRO A 69 13.33 -6.93 -6.28
C PRO A 69 12.36 -7.21 -7.43
N VAL A 70 12.68 -6.76 -8.66
CA VAL A 70 11.83 -6.97 -9.83
C VAL A 70 11.67 -8.47 -10.13
N LYS A 71 12.76 -9.24 -10.12
CA LYS A 71 12.71 -10.70 -10.30
C LYS A 71 11.86 -11.39 -9.24
N VAL A 72 11.92 -10.92 -7.99
CA VAL A 72 11.10 -11.46 -6.89
C VAL A 72 9.63 -11.11 -7.09
N ILE A 73 9.29 -9.90 -7.54
CA ILE A 73 7.92 -9.50 -7.85
C ILE A 73 7.32 -10.42 -8.93
N GLU A 74 8.09 -10.74 -9.98
CA GLU A 74 7.65 -11.67 -11.03
C GLU A 74 7.37 -13.08 -10.47
N ALA A 75 8.25 -13.58 -9.62
CA ALA A 75 8.06 -14.88 -8.96
C ALA A 75 6.80 -14.89 -8.08
N ILE A 76 6.55 -13.83 -7.31
CA ILE A 76 5.33 -13.69 -6.48
C ILE A 76 4.08 -13.68 -7.37
N LYS A 77 4.09 -12.95 -8.49
CA LYS A 77 2.96 -12.91 -9.43
C LYS A 77 2.67 -14.29 -10.03
N SER A 78 3.72 -15.02 -10.45
CA SER A 78 3.57 -16.39 -10.96
C SER A 78 2.99 -17.31 -9.89
N TYR A 79 3.52 -17.25 -8.67
CA TYR A 79 3.04 -18.06 -7.56
C TYR A 79 1.57 -17.77 -7.23
N GLN A 80 1.18 -16.49 -7.15
CA GLN A 80 -0.21 -16.11 -6.85
C GLN A 80 -1.18 -16.65 -7.90
N LYS A 81 -0.84 -16.52 -9.20
CA LYS A 81 -1.64 -17.06 -10.30
C LYS A 81 -1.81 -18.57 -10.23
N ASP A 82 -0.74 -19.30 -9.92
CA ASP A 82 -0.74 -20.76 -9.98
C ASP A 82 -1.38 -21.40 -8.73
N LYS A 83 -1.10 -20.82 -7.55
CA LYS A 83 -1.30 -21.48 -6.25
C LYS A 83 -2.37 -20.85 -5.37
N VAL A 84 -2.85 -19.64 -5.66
CA VAL A 84 -3.92 -19.01 -4.85
C VAL A 84 -5.27 -19.26 -5.53
N PRO A 85 -6.07 -20.25 -5.08
CA PRO A 85 -7.27 -20.69 -5.79
C PRO A 85 -8.42 -19.68 -5.79
N LEU A 86 -8.37 -18.65 -4.94
CA LEU A 86 -9.43 -17.67 -4.74
C LEU A 86 -9.72 -16.77 -5.95
N TRP A 87 -8.85 -16.75 -6.96
CA TRP A 87 -8.94 -15.82 -8.10
C TRP A 87 -8.94 -16.50 -9.47
N ARG A 88 -9.19 -17.82 -9.54
CA ARG A 88 -9.12 -18.56 -10.81
C ARG A 88 -10.17 -18.15 -11.87
N ASN A 89 -11.21 -17.40 -11.49
CA ASN A 89 -12.33 -17.02 -12.37
C ASN A 89 -12.78 -15.55 -12.20
N SER A 90 -11.89 -14.61 -11.85
CA SER A 90 -12.20 -13.17 -11.82
C SER A 90 -11.67 -12.46 -13.06
#